data_AF-X8CGM6-F1
#
_entry.id   AF-X8CGM6-F1
#
_cell.length_a   1.000
_cell.length_b   1.000
_cell.length_c   1.000
_cell.angle_alpha   90.00
_cell.angle_beta   90.00
_cell.angle_gamma   90.00
#
_symmetry.space_group_name_H-M   'P 1'
#
loop_
_entity.id
_entity.type
_entity.pdbx_description
1 polymer ?
#
loop_
_entity_poly.entity_id
_entity_poly.type
_entity_poly.pdbx_seq_one_letter_code
_entity_poly.pdbx_strand_id
1 'polypeptide(L)' 'MQLALDDALACGDTAALTRLPAQVVGRVPFQVLAGLAEPAPRSAKELYRGAPYGVGYFAGVWQP' A
#
# COMPACT_ATOMS: atom_id res chain seq x y z
N MET A 1 6.37 6.03 9.82
CA MET A 1 5.57 4.80 9.63
C MET A 1 4.58 4.97 8.47
N GLN A 2 3.69 5.97 8.49
CA GLN A 2 2.75 6.24 7.39
C GLN A 2 3.45 6.45 6.04
N LEU A 3 4.52 7.26 6.00
CA LEU A 3 5.30 7.52 4.79
C LEU A 3 5.84 6.26 4.11
N ALA A 4 6.33 5.29 4.88
CA ALA A 4 6.87 4.05 4.33
C ALA A 4 5.78 3.13 3.77
N LEU A 5 4.58 3.16 4.36
CA LEU A 5 3.42 2.46 3.83
C LEU A 5 2.94 3.11 2.52
N ASP A 6 2.87 4.44 2.47
CA ASP A 6 2.48 5.17 1.26
C ASP A 6 3.47 4.89 0.11
N ASP A 7 4.79 4.93 0.38
CA ASP A 7 5.81 4.64 -0.64
C ASP A 7 5.73 3.20 -1.13
N ALA A 8 5.52 2.23 -0.22
CA ALA A 8 5.29 0.84 -0.60
C ALA A 8 4.04 0.69 -1.47
N LEU A 9 2.98 1.43 -1.15
CA LEU A 9 1.74 1.41 -1.92
C LEU A 9 1.90 2.08 -3.30
N ALA A 10 2.68 3.14 -3.39
CA ALA A 10 2.96 3.88 -4.62
C ALA A 10 3.87 3.09 -5.57
N CYS A 11 4.88 2.38 -5.03
CA CYS A 11 5.81 1.58 -5.81
C CYS A 11 5.28 0.19 -6.15
N GLY A 12 4.19 -0.25 -5.50
CA GLY A 12 3.70 -1.62 -5.66
C GLY A 12 4.57 -2.65 -4.94
N ASP A 13 5.27 -2.25 -3.88
CA ASP A 13 6.21 -3.09 -3.14
C ASP A 13 5.46 -4.10 -2.26
N THR A 14 5.15 -5.25 -2.84
CA THR A 14 4.45 -6.37 -2.20
C THR A 14 5.25 -6.93 -1.01
N ALA A 15 6.58 -6.89 -1.06
CA ALA A 15 7.46 -7.35 0.02
C ALA A 15 7.43 -6.41 1.23
N ALA A 16 7.31 -5.10 1.00
CA ALA A 16 7.10 -4.12 2.06
C ALA A 16 5.68 -4.23 2.67
N LEU A 17 4.66 -4.48 1.84
CA LEU A 17 3.28 -4.69 2.32
C LEU A 17 3.11 -5.97 3.15
N THR A 18 3.84 -7.04 2.82
CA THR A 18 3.83 -8.27 3.62
C THR A 18 4.48 -8.10 5.00
N ARG A 19 5.43 -7.16 5.13
CA ARG A 19 6.15 -6.85 6.37
C ARG A 19 5.55 -5.71 7.19
N LEU A 20 4.30 -5.31 6.92
CA LEU A 20 3.69 -4.20 7.65
C LEU A 20 3.57 -4.47 9.16
N PRO A 21 3.89 -3.48 10.01
CA PRO A 21 3.80 -3.62 11.45
C PRO A 21 2.34 -3.72 11.90
N ALA A 22 2.11 -4.43 13.01
CA ALA A 22 0.77 -4.70 13.54
C ALA A 22 -0.05 -3.44 13.90
N GLN A 23 0.60 -2.29 13.99
CA GLN A 23 0.05 -0.96 14.24
C GLN A 23 -0.75 -0.41 13.05
N VAL A 24 -0.56 -0.98 11.85
CA VAL A 24 -1.28 -0.59 10.63
C VAL A 24 -2.68 -1.22 10.64
N VAL A 25 -3.69 -0.37 10.75
CA VAL A 25 -5.09 -0.78 10.60
C VAL A 25 -5.33 -1.21 9.15
N GLY A 26 -5.93 -2.39 8.94
CA GLY A 26 -6.13 -2.93 7.60
C GLY A 26 -4.93 -3.67 7.00
N ARG A 27 -3.94 -4.09 7.81
CA ARG A 27 -2.79 -4.87 7.32
C ARG A 27 -3.17 -6.11 6.52
N VAL A 28 -4.22 -6.83 6.93
CA VAL A 28 -4.63 -8.10 6.31
C VAL A 28 -5.04 -7.90 4.85
N PRO A 29 -5.94 -6.96 4.51
CA PRO A 29 -6.24 -6.69 3.10
C PRO A 29 -5.03 -6.22 2.29
N PHE A 30 -4.08 -5.46 2.87
CA PHE A 30 -2.84 -5.09 2.16
C PHE A 30 -1.95 -6.30 1.84
N GLN A 31 -1.84 -7.26 2.75
CA GLN A 31 -1.10 -8.51 2.54
C GLN A 31 -1.76 -9.40 1.48
N VAL A 32 -3.10 -9.46 1.47
CA VAL A 32 -3.86 -10.18 0.43
C VAL A 32 -3.64 -9.56 -0.94
N LEU A 33 -3.67 -8.22 -1.03
CA LEU A 33 -3.42 -7.48 -2.26
C LEU A 33 -1.98 -7.68 -2.75
N ALA A 34 -1.01 -7.71 -1.84
CA ALA A 34 0.39 -8.04 -2.14
C ALA A 34 0.55 -9.46 -2.72
N GLY A 35 -0.15 -10.45 -2.16
CA GLY A 35 -0.14 -11.82 -2.68
C GLY A 35 -0.82 -11.95 -4.05
N LEU A 36 -1.85 -11.14 -4.33
CA LEU A 36 -2.52 -11.10 -5.65
C LEU A 36 -1.66 -10.43 -6.73
N ALA A 37 -0.73 -9.56 -6.35
CA ALA A 37 0.12 -8.81 -7.26
C ALA A 37 1.52 -9.43 -7.45
N GLU A 38 1.82 -10.60 -6.86
CA GLU A 38 3.12 -11.27 -7.06
C GLU A 38 3.27 -11.84 -8.48
N PRO A 39 4.48 -11.77 -9.08
CA PRO A 39 5.76 -11.40 -8.46
C PRO A 39 6.02 -9.89 -8.35
N ALA A 40 5.33 -9.07 -9.14
CA ALA A 40 5.29 -7.61 -8.99
C ALA A 40 4.12 -7.07 -9.83
N PRO A 41 3.36 -6.07 -9.35
CA PRO A 41 2.37 -5.42 -10.19
C PRO A 41 3.07 -4.77 -11.39
N ARG A 42 2.54 -4.98 -12.59
CA ARG A 42 3.05 -4.38 -13.84
C ARG A 42 3.06 -2.86 -13.80
N SER A 43 2.14 -2.26 -13.04
CA SER A 43 2.10 -0.82 -12.81
C SER A 43 1.34 -0.48 -11.52
N ALA A 44 1.91 0.40 -10.69
CA ALA A 44 1.22 1.00 -9.55
C ALA A 44 1.13 2.51 -9.79
N LYS A 45 -0.06 3.08 -9.63
CA LYS A 45 -0.30 4.51 -9.79
C LYS A 45 -0.95 5.08 -8.54
N GLU A 46 -0.25 5.97 -7.85
CA GLU A 46 -0.82 6.80 -6.80
C GLU A 46 -1.82 7.78 -7.41
N LEU A 47 -3.06 7.78 -6.90
CA LEU A 47 -4.11 8.71 -7.30
C LEU A 47 -4.31 9.80 -6.26
N TYR A 48 -4.16 9.47 -4.97
CA TYR A 48 -4.40 10.42 -3.90
C TYR A 48 -3.61 10.07 -2.65
N ARG A 49 -3.00 11.09 -2.06
CA ARG A 49 -2.37 11.05 -0.74
C ARG A 49 -2.73 12.33 0.01
N GLY A 50 -3.30 12.18 1.21
CA GLY A 50 -3.67 13.34 2.03
C GLY A 50 -4.15 12.96 3.41
N ALA A 51 -4.12 13.91 4.34
CA ALA A 51 -4.63 13.72 5.70
C ALA A 51 -5.57 14.86 6.14
N PRO A 52 -6.69 15.09 5.43
CA PRO A 52 -7.59 16.22 5.70
C PRO A 52 -8.23 16.21 7.09
N TYR A 53 -8.33 15.04 7.73
CA TYR A 53 -8.93 14.87 9.06
C TYR A 53 -7.94 14.29 10.10
N GLY A 54 -6.63 14.40 9.86
CA GLY A 54 -5.61 13.82 10.73
C GLY A 54 -5.41 12.30 10.59
N VAL A 55 -6.20 11.65 9.73
CA VAL A 55 -6.03 10.25 9.32
C VAL A 55 -5.43 10.23 7.93
N GLY A 56 -4.36 9.46 7.70
CA GLY A 56 -3.72 9.34 6.40
C GLY A 56 -4.59 8.54 5.43
N TYR A 57 -4.98 9.18 4.31
CA TYR A 57 -5.66 8.56 3.20
C TYR A 57 -4.68 8.33 2.06
N PHE A 58 -4.66 7.10 1.55
CA PHE A 58 -3.96 6.70 0.35
C PHE A 58 -4.96 6.03 -0.60
N ALA A 59 -4.96 6.44 -1.86
CA ALA A 59 -5.65 5.74 -2.94
C ALA A 59 -4.70 5.56 -4.12
N GLY A 60 -4.61 4.33 -4.61
CA GLY A 60 -3.80 3.99 -5.77
C GLY A 60 -4.46 2.88 -6.58
N VAL A 61 -4.11 2.79 -7.85
CA VAL A 61 -4.55 1.73 -8.76
C VAL A 61 -3.37 0.85 -9.08
N TRP A 62 -3.54 -0.45 -8.89
CA TRP A 62 -2.54 -1.46 -9.18
C TRP A 62 -3.01 -2.27 -10.39
N GLN A 63 -2.14 -2.42 -11.37
CA GLN A 63 -2.35 -3.25 -12.55
C GLN A 63 -1.43 -4.47 -12.44
N PRO A 64 -1.98 -5.70 -12.40
CA PRO A 64 -1.18 -6.92 -12.47
C PRO A 64 -0.47 -7.09 -13.82
#